data_AF-A0A367AN24-F1
#
_entry.id   AF-A0A367AN24-F1
#
_cell.length_a   1.000
_cell.length_b   1.000
_cell.length_c   1.000
_cell.angle_alpha   90.00
_cell.angle_beta   90.00
_cell.angle_gamma   90.00
#
_symmetry.space_group_name_H-M   'P 1'
#
loop_
_entity.id
_entity.type
_entity.pdbx_description
1 polymer ?
#
loop_
_entity_poly.entity_id
_entity_poly.type
_entity_poly.pdbx_seq_one_letter_code
_entity_poly.pdbx_strand_id
1 'polypeptide(L)'
;MGGVVTTVPRPPRMGRLWALFGVVLALALAPVLLARFVGPDPLDPAVVERDIAAEYEEQRGVALELDCPADMPVTSGEGYTCHGVTADGEPVSVWIQIDDSEGLDGSYTWGVVPAPVTPPIPAPSPGG
;
A
#
# COMPACT_ATOMS: atom_id res chain seq x y z
N MET A 1 15.81 -63.82 45.12
CA MET A 1 16.01 -62.43 45.54
C MET A 1 16.93 -61.76 44.52
N GLY A 2 16.36 -61.13 43.49
CA GLY A 2 17.13 -60.46 42.43
C GLY A 2 16.53 -59.09 42.20
N GLY A 3 17.19 -58.05 42.74
CA GLY A 3 16.79 -56.66 42.52
C GLY A 3 17.35 -56.18 41.19
N VAL A 4 16.47 -55.71 40.30
CA VAL A 4 16.86 -55.01 39.08
C VAL A 4 17.19 -53.57 39.42
N VAL A 5 18.44 -53.17 39.16
CA VAL A 5 18.88 -51.77 39.22
C VAL A 5 18.36 -51.07 37.96
N THR A 6 17.29 -50.29 38.09
CA THR A 6 16.83 -49.38 37.03
C THR A 6 17.54 -48.04 37.18
N THR A 7 18.46 -47.74 36.26
CA THR A 7 19.03 -46.39 36.12
C THR A 7 18.01 -45.49 35.40
N VAL A 8 17.58 -44.42 36.06
CA VAL A 8 16.73 -43.38 35.45
C VAL A 8 17.63 -42.45 34.61
N PRO A 9 17.37 -42.25 33.31
CA PRO A 9 18.15 -41.33 32.50
C PRO A 9 17.94 -39.88 32.98
N ARG A 10 19.03 -39.23 33.39
CA ARG A 10 19.05 -37.79 33.74
C ARG A 10 18.85 -36.98 32.45
N PRO A 11 17.90 -36.01 32.40
CA PRO A 11 17.73 -35.20 31.20
C PRO A 11 19.02 -34.38 30.93
N PRO A 12 19.48 -34.29 29.68
CA PRO A 12 20.69 -33.56 29.36
C PRO A 12 20.50 -32.07 29.67
N ARG A 13 21.53 -31.47 30.27
CA ARG A 13 21.65 -30.04 30.64
C ARG A 13 21.58 -29.09 29.42
N MET A 14 21.40 -29.66 28.25
CA MET A 14 21.36 -29.08 26.91
C MET A 14 19.99 -28.48 26.56
N GLY A 15 18.97 -28.68 27.41
CA GLY A 15 17.66 -28.03 27.26
C GLY A 15 17.72 -26.50 27.44
N ARG A 16 18.65 -25.98 28.24
CA ARG A 16 18.84 -24.52 28.41
C ARG A 16 19.41 -23.85 27.17
N LEU A 17 20.38 -24.48 26.50
CA LEU A 17 20.91 -23.94 25.25
C LEU A 17 19.87 -23.97 24.12
N TRP A 18 19.10 -25.05 24.02
CA TRP A 18 18.02 -25.15 23.04
C TRP A 18 16.88 -24.16 23.31
N ALA A 19 16.53 -23.93 24.58
CA ALA A 19 15.55 -22.91 24.95
C ALA A 19 16.03 -21.49 24.61
N LEU A 20 17.30 -21.17 24.86
CA LEU A 20 17.89 -19.88 24.51
C LEU A 20 17.94 -19.69 22.99
N PHE A 21 18.26 -20.74 22.24
CA PHE A 21 18.25 -20.69 20.77
C PHE A 21 16.84 -20.45 20.22
N GLY A 22 15.83 -21.12 20.80
CA GLY A 22 14.43 -20.90 20.45
C GLY A 22 13.96 -19.46 20.73
N VAL A 23 14.37 -18.86 21.85
CA VAL A 23 14.02 -17.47 22.20
C VAL A 23 14.72 -16.47 21.28
N VAL A 24 16.01 -16.65 20.98
CA VAL A 24 16.74 -15.76 20.06
C VAL A 24 16.15 -15.84 18.65
N LEU A 25 15.82 -17.05 18.18
CA LEU A 25 15.17 -17.25 16.88
C LEU A 25 13.78 -16.60 16.85
N ALA A 26 12.99 -16.74 17.92
CA ALA A 26 11.68 -16.11 18.04
C ALA A 26 11.80 -14.57 18.03
N LEU A 27 12.76 -13.99 18.76
CA LEU A 27 13.00 -12.54 18.77
C LEU A 27 13.48 -12.01 17.41
N ALA A 28 14.27 -12.79 16.67
CA ALA A 28 14.72 -12.42 15.33
C ALA A 28 13.58 -12.46 14.29
N LEU A 29 12.65 -13.41 14.42
CA LEU A 29 11.52 -13.57 13.50
C LEU A 29 10.27 -12.76 13.89
N ALA A 30 10.14 -12.38 15.16
CA ALA A 30 9.04 -11.57 15.68
C ALA A 30 8.79 -10.27 14.90
N PRO A 31 9.79 -9.42 14.56
CA PRO A 31 9.53 -8.20 13.80
C PRO A 31 8.99 -8.49 12.39
N VAL A 32 9.48 -9.55 11.74
CA VAL A 32 9.00 -9.97 10.41
C VAL A 32 7.56 -10.48 10.48
N LEU A 33 7.21 -11.20 11.54
CA LEU A 33 5.84 -11.71 11.76
C LEU A 33 4.89 -10.59 12.21
N LEU A 34 5.35 -9.61 12.99
CA LEU A 34 4.56 -8.46 13.42
C LEU A 34 4.27 -7.50 12.27
N ALA A 35 5.23 -7.32 11.35
CA ALA A 35 5.01 -6.54 10.12
C ALA A 35 3.92 -7.15 9.22
N ARG A 36 3.61 -8.45 9.38
CA ARG A 36 2.52 -9.13 8.66
C ARG A 36 1.15 -8.97 9.31
N PHE A 37 1.06 -8.31 10.47
CA PHE A 37 -0.18 -8.15 11.25
C PHE A 37 -0.68 -6.70 11.33
N VAL A 38 0.01 -5.74 10.72
CA VAL A 38 -0.52 -4.40 10.51
C VAL A 38 -1.47 -4.51 9.32
N GLY A 39 -2.79 -4.38 9.57
CA GLY A 39 -3.79 -4.39 8.51
C GLY A 39 -3.68 -3.14 7.62
N PRO A 40 -4.42 -3.09 6.50
CA PRO A 40 -4.34 -1.98 5.57
C PRO A 40 -4.90 -0.72 6.23
N ASP A 41 -4.02 0.25 6.49
CA ASP A 41 -4.44 1.62 6.67
C ASP A 41 -5.08 2.12 5.36
N PRO A 42 -6.16 2.92 5.42
CA PRO A 42 -6.72 3.54 4.23
C PRO A 42 -5.64 4.32 3.47
N LEU A 43 -5.73 4.36 2.13
CA LEU A 43 -4.80 5.13 1.31
C LEU A 43 -4.98 6.62 1.65
N ASP A 44 -3.93 7.27 2.14
CA ASP A 44 -3.99 8.70 2.46
C ASP A 44 -3.95 9.54 1.16
N PRO A 45 -5.04 10.24 0.79
CA PRO A 45 -5.11 11.02 -0.44
C PRO A 45 -4.00 12.05 -0.54
N ALA A 46 -3.63 12.70 0.56
CA ALA A 46 -2.59 13.72 0.54
C ALA A 46 -1.19 13.11 0.29
N VAL A 47 -0.98 11.84 0.62
CA VAL A 47 0.26 11.13 0.30
C VAL A 47 0.28 10.78 -1.18
N VAL A 48 -0.80 10.18 -1.69
CA VAL A 48 -0.95 9.77 -3.10
C VAL A 48 -0.82 10.97 -4.05
N GLU A 49 -1.49 12.08 -3.74
CA GLU A 49 -1.42 13.31 -4.55
C GLU A 49 0.02 13.84 -4.66
N ARG A 50 0.75 13.88 -3.54
CA ARG A 50 2.14 14.35 -3.52
C ARG A 50 3.09 13.41 -4.24
N ASP A 51 2.89 12.11 -4.11
CA ASP A 51 3.73 11.09 -4.73
C ASP A 51 3.59 11.13 -6.25
N ILE A 52 2.35 11.12 -6.75
CA ILE A 52 2.04 11.22 -8.18
C ILE A 52 2.50 12.57 -8.74
N ALA A 53 2.30 13.68 -8.01
CA ALA A 53 2.76 15.00 -8.44
C ALA A 53 4.29 15.05 -8.61
N ALA A 54 5.02 14.48 -7.64
CA ALA A 54 6.49 14.43 -7.69
C ALA A 54 6.98 13.54 -8.85
N GLU A 55 6.41 12.34 -9.03
CA GLU A 55 6.77 11.46 -10.14
C GLU A 55 6.42 12.07 -11.50
N TYR A 56 5.28 12.76 -11.61
CA TYR A 56 4.88 13.45 -12.84
C TYR A 56 5.85 14.58 -13.19
N GLU A 57 6.27 15.38 -12.20
CA GLU A 57 7.24 16.45 -12.38
C GLU A 57 8.62 15.90 -12.75
N GLU A 58 9.06 14.79 -12.14
CA GLU A 58 10.32 14.14 -12.49
C GLU A 58 10.31 13.62 -13.95
N GLN A 59 9.19 13.04 -14.39
CA GLN A 59 9.07 12.47 -15.73
C GLN A 59 8.82 13.49 -16.84
N ARG A 60 8.04 14.55 -16.56
CA ARG A 60 7.60 15.54 -17.57
C ARG A 60 8.18 16.93 -17.40
N GLY A 61 8.78 17.23 -16.24
CA GLY A 61 9.36 18.54 -15.94
C GLY A 61 8.34 19.64 -15.65
N VAL A 62 7.08 19.28 -15.35
CA VAL A 62 5.99 20.23 -15.08
C VAL A 62 5.31 19.84 -13.78
N ALA A 63 5.15 20.80 -12.87
CA ALA A 63 4.42 20.59 -11.62
C ALA A 63 2.93 20.31 -11.90
N LEU A 64 2.36 19.40 -11.11
CA LEU A 64 0.98 18.95 -11.21
C LEU A 64 0.32 19.07 -9.84
N GLU A 65 -0.82 19.74 -9.78
CA GLU A 65 -1.67 19.78 -8.59
C GLU A 65 -2.84 18.79 -8.80
N LEU A 66 -3.06 17.88 -7.86
CA LEU A 66 -4.10 16.85 -7.92
C LEU A 66 -5.08 16.99 -6.77
N ASP A 67 -6.33 16.67 -7.05
CA ASP A 67 -7.43 16.51 -6.11
C ASP A 67 -7.97 15.09 -6.26
N CYS A 68 -7.67 14.24 -5.28
CA CYS A 68 -8.15 12.87 -5.21
C CYS A 68 -9.38 12.76 -4.29
N PRO A 69 -10.22 11.73 -4.46
CA PRO A 69 -11.34 11.48 -3.56
C PRO A 69 -10.86 11.37 -2.10
N ALA A 70 -11.59 11.96 -1.16
CA ALA A 70 -11.24 11.90 0.26
C ALA A 70 -11.38 10.49 0.88
N ASP A 71 -12.16 9.61 0.24
CA ASP A 71 -12.41 8.24 0.66
C ASP A 71 -11.81 7.28 -0.38
N MET A 72 -10.65 6.71 -0.05
CA MET A 72 -9.93 5.74 -0.89
C MET A 72 -9.63 4.47 -0.08
N PRO A 73 -10.62 3.59 0.12
CA PRO A 73 -10.40 2.32 0.78
C PRO A 73 -9.43 1.45 -0.02
N VAL A 74 -8.56 0.73 0.69
CA VAL A 74 -7.62 -0.19 0.06
C VAL A 74 -8.33 -1.50 -0.28
N THR A 75 -9.13 -1.48 -1.34
CA THR A 75 -9.84 -2.64 -1.86
C THR A 75 -9.13 -3.18 -3.09
N SER A 76 -8.82 -4.47 -3.07
CA SER A 76 -8.30 -5.22 -4.22
C SER A 76 -9.13 -4.95 -5.48
N GLY A 77 -8.47 -4.48 -6.54
CA GLY A 77 -9.12 -4.27 -7.84
C GLY A 77 -10.03 -3.04 -7.90
N GLU A 78 -10.04 -2.20 -6.86
CA GLU A 78 -10.74 -0.91 -6.89
C GLU A 78 -9.90 0.17 -7.56
N GLY A 79 -10.57 1.04 -8.30
CA GLY A 79 -9.94 2.09 -9.08
C GLY A 79 -10.52 3.46 -8.74
N TYR A 80 -9.64 4.46 -8.64
CA TYR A 80 -9.97 5.84 -8.31
C TYR A 80 -9.56 6.76 -9.45
N THR A 81 -10.25 7.89 -9.57
CA THR A 81 -9.88 8.95 -10.52
C THR A 81 -9.61 10.23 -9.75
N CYS A 82 -8.42 10.79 -9.94
CA CYS A 82 -8.03 12.10 -9.43
C CYS A 82 -8.06 13.12 -10.57
N HIS A 83 -8.42 14.35 -10.23
CA HIS A 83 -8.45 15.46 -11.19
C HIS A 83 -7.38 16.47 -10.82
N GLY A 84 -6.65 16.96 -11.80
CA GLY A 84 -5.57 17.90 -11.57
C GLY A 84 -5.42 18.93 -12.65
N VAL A 85 -4.55 19.90 -12.37
CA VAL A 85 -4.17 20.96 -13.30
C VAL A 85 -2.64 21.10 -13.25
N THR A 86 -2.01 21.16 -14.42
CA THR A 86 -0.57 21.43 -14.51
C THR A 86 -0.28 22.89 -14.18
N ALA A 87 0.97 23.20 -13.85
CA ALA A 87 1.42 24.59 -13.68
C ALA A 87 1.17 25.47 -14.92
N ASP A 88 1.06 24.85 -16.10
CA ASP A 88 0.75 25.51 -17.37
C ASP A 88 -0.76 25.76 -17.57
N GLY A 89 -1.60 25.29 -16.64
CA GLY A 89 -3.05 25.44 -16.68
C GLY A 89 -3.79 24.38 -17.50
N GLU A 90 -3.14 23.26 -17.85
CA GLU A 90 -3.78 22.18 -18.60
C GLU A 90 -4.49 21.20 -17.65
N PRO A 91 -5.77 20.88 -17.88
CA PRO A 91 -6.49 19.90 -17.07
C PRO A 91 -6.02 18.48 -17.38
N VAL A 92 -5.73 17.72 -16.32
CA VAL A 92 -5.23 16.34 -16.39
C VAL A 92 -6.09 15.45 -15.51
N SER A 93 -6.41 14.25 -15.99
CA SER A 93 -7.08 13.22 -15.18
C SER A 93 -6.12 12.06 -14.95
N VAL A 94 -5.96 11.68 -13.69
CA VAL A 94 -5.13 10.54 -13.29
C VAL A 94 -6.03 9.42 -12.82
N TRP A 95 -5.81 8.20 -13.32
CA TRP A 95 -6.46 7.01 -12.80
C TRP A 95 -5.48 6.24 -11.93
N ILE A 96 -6.00 5.68 -10.85
CA ILE A 96 -5.28 4.86 -9.87
C ILE A 96 -6.01 3.54 -9.78
N GLN A 97 -5.28 2.43 -9.73
CA GLN A 97 -5.81 1.09 -9.60
C GLN A 97 -5.05 0.37 -8.51
N ILE A 98 -5.76 -0.13 -7.51
CA ILE A 98 -5.17 -0.90 -6.43
C ILE A 98 -4.85 -2.31 -6.95
N ASP A 99 -3.61 -2.74 -6.77
CA ASP A 99 -3.14 -4.04 -7.20
C ASP A 99 -3.80 -5.15 -6.37
N ASP A 100 -4.18 -6.25 -7.03
CA ASP A 100 -4.93 -7.35 -6.41
C ASP A 100 -4.12 -8.22 -5.41
N SER A 101 -2.86 -7.85 -5.14
CA SER A 101 -2.01 -8.58 -4.20
C SER A 101 -2.47 -8.30 -2.78
N GLU A 102 -3.50 -9.04 -2.32
CA GLU A 102 -3.97 -9.10 -0.93
C GLU A 102 -3.93 -7.71 -0.29
N GLY A 103 -4.82 -6.78 -0.68
CA GLY A 103 -4.85 -5.32 -0.40
C GLY A 103 -4.62 -4.84 1.05
N LEU A 104 -3.54 -5.30 1.66
CA LEU A 104 -3.01 -5.08 3.00
C LEU A 104 -1.84 -4.09 2.92
N ASP A 105 -1.19 -4.00 1.75
CA ASP A 105 0.07 -3.28 1.54
C ASP A 105 -0.13 -1.88 0.94
N GLY A 106 -1.31 -1.60 0.38
CA GLY A 106 -1.59 -0.33 -0.32
C GLY A 106 -0.88 -0.18 -1.67
N SER A 107 -0.40 -1.26 -2.29
CA SER A 107 0.20 -1.22 -3.63
C SER A 107 -0.81 -0.76 -4.68
N TYR A 108 -0.42 0.23 -5.49
CA TYR A 108 -1.26 0.76 -6.56
C TYR A 108 -0.45 1.09 -7.82
N THR A 109 -1.10 0.96 -8.97
CA THR A 109 -0.60 1.43 -10.26
C THR A 109 -1.39 2.65 -10.68
N TRP A 110 -0.72 3.66 -11.24
CA TRP A 110 -1.39 4.87 -11.75
C TRP A 110 -1.04 5.14 -13.21
N GLY A 111 -1.89 5.89 -13.88
CA GLY A 111 -1.63 6.38 -15.22
C GLY A 111 -2.41 7.65 -15.53
N VAL A 112 -1.98 8.34 -16.58
CA VAL A 112 -2.64 9.56 -17.02
C VAL A 112 -3.63 9.22 -18.12
N VAL A 113 -4.90 9.58 -17.94
CA VAL A 113 -5.84 9.66 -19.06
C VAL A 113 -5.82 11.12 -19.51
N PRO A 114 -5.53 11.43 -20.79
CA PRO A 114 -5.81 12.76 -21.29
C PRO A 114 -7.28 13.04 -20.99
N ALA A 115 -7.56 14.11 -20.25
CA ALA A 115 -8.93 14.46 -19.91
C ALA A 115 -9.77 14.42 -21.19
N PRO A 116 -11.01 13.91 -21.15
CA PRO A 116 -11.90 14.13 -22.27
C PRO A 116 -11.96 15.65 -22.44
N VAL A 117 -11.44 16.15 -23.57
CA VAL A 117 -11.71 17.50 -24.06
C VAL A 117 -13.21 17.57 -24.20
N THR A 118 -13.89 17.92 -23.12
CA THR A 118 -15.32 18.13 -23.15
C THR A 118 -15.46 19.36 -24.03
N PRO A 119 -16.02 19.27 -25.24
CA PRO A 119 -16.27 20.48 -26.02
C PRO A 119 -17.10 21.41 -25.14
N PRO A 120 -16.89 22.74 -25.20
CA PRO A 120 -17.74 23.66 -24.44
C PRO A 120 -19.19 23.29 -24.74
N ILE A 121 -19.95 22.96 -23.69
CA ILE A 121 -21.39 22.72 -23.83
C ILE A 121 -21.92 23.96 -24.54
N PRO A 122 -22.46 23.86 -25.76
CA PRO A 122 -23.00 25.04 -26.42
C PRO A 122 -24.09 25.58 -25.49
N ALA A 123 -23.95 26.86 -25.13
CA ALA A 123 -24.96 27.57 -24.37
C ALA A 123 -26.34 27.29 -25.00
N PRO A 124 -27.42 27.14 -24.22
CA PRO A 124 -28.75 26.96 -24.80
C PRO A 124 -28.99 28.11 -25.79
N SER A 125 -29.22 27.77 -27.06
CA SER A 125 -29.55 28.76 -28.08
C SER A 125 -30.74 29.58 -27.57
N PRO A 126 -30.66 30.93 -27.57
CA PRO A 126 -31.85 31.73 -27.31
C PRO A 126 -32.84 31.44 -28.44
N GLY A 127 -33.87 30.66 -28.13
CA GLY A 127 -34.97 30.40 -29.04
C GLY A 127 -35.78 31.68 -29.24
N GLY A 128 -35.92 32.06 -30.51
CA GLY A 128 -37.11 32.66 -31.15
C GLY A 128 -37.74 33.89 -30.54
#